data_AF-A0A0C1QWB1-F1
#
_entry.id   AF-A0A0C1QWB1-F1
#
_cell.length_a   1.000
_cell.length_b   1.000
_cell.length_c   1.000
_cell.angle_alpha   90.00
_cell.angle_beta   90.00
_cell.angle_gamma   90.00
#
_symmetry.space_group_name_H-M   'P 1'
#
loop_
_entity.id
_entity.type
_entity.pdbx_description
1 polymer ?
#
loop_
_entity_poly.entity_id
_entity_poly.type
_entity_poly.pdbx_seq_one_letter_code
_entity_poly.pdbx_strand_id
1 'polypeptide(L)'
;MQKIWQNYSTGMATYDRCHPPTVTSQWEAFKSEVLEFTENPSTKEAWDILHSGGRLFWKLTGIPLQLIAWPTVCKHSERYASHGCIRSSRNCEGRCRYQANSH
;
A
#
# COMPACT_ATOMS: atom_id res chain seq x y z
N MET A 1 14.73 3.51 10.24
CA MET A 1 13.54 2.72 10.61
C MET A 1 12.35 3.59 11.04
N GLN A 2 12.48 4.48 12.03
CA GLN A 2 11.36 5.32 12.50
C GLN A 2 10.66 6.11 11.39
N LYS A 3 11.41 6.78 10.51
CA LYS A 3 10.85 7.52 9.37
C LYS A 3 10.13 6.65 8.35
N ILE A 4 10.65 5.45 8.06
CA ILE A 4 9.99 4.49 7.16
C ILE A 4 8.63 4.13 7.72
N TRP A 5 8.59 3.90 9.03
CA TRP A 5 7.38 3.47 9.70
C TRP A 5 6.34 4.59 9.78
N GLN A 6 6.76 5.81 10.10
CA GLN A 6 5.92 7.00 10.03
C GLN A 6 5.33 7.21 8.63
N ASN A 7 6.17 7.22 7.60
CA ASN A 7 5.73 7.46 6.22
C ASN A 7 4.77 6.38 5.74
N TYR A 8 5.07 5.11 6.00
CA TYR A 8 4.18 4.02 5.66
C TYR A 8 2.84 4.13 6.41
N SER A 9 2.86 4.28 7.73
CA SER A 9 1.63 4.34 8.53
C SER A 9 0.75 5.53 8.15
N THR A 10 1.35 6.71 7.97
CA THR A 10 0.62 7.90 7.50
C THR A 10 0.10 7.71 6.08
N GLY A 11 0.91 7.17 5.17
CA GLY A 11 0.50 6.88 3.80
C GLY A 11 -0.65 5.88 3.72
N MET A 12 -0.61 4.82 4.53
CA MET A 12 -1.70 3.83 4.61
C MET A 12 -2.97 4.47 5.17
N ALA A 13 -2.86 5.29 6.21
CA ALA A 13 -4.01 5.97 6.80
C ALA A 13 -4.66 6.96 5.80
N THR A 14 -3.86 7.72 5.06
CA THR A 14 -4.34 8.61 3.99
C THR A 14 -5.03 7.81 2.88
N TYR A 15 -4.41 6.71 2.45
CA TYR A 15 -4.99 5.83 1.44
C TYR A 15 -6.32 5.22 1.89
N ASP A 16 -6.41 4.75 3.13
CA ASP A 16 -7.61 4.10 3.69
C ASP A 16 -8.77 5.08 3.95
N ARG A 17 -8.48 6.36 4.20
CA ARG A 17 -9.51 7.40 4.25
C ARG A 17 -10.16 7.63 2.89
N CYS A 18 -9.37 7.54 1.82
CA CYS A 18 -9.84 7.64 0.46
C CYS A 18 -10.55 6.37 -0.04
N HIS A 19 -9.99 5.22 0.33
CA HIS A 19 -10.45 3.90 -0.11
C HIS A 19 -10.80 3.09 1.12
N PRO A 20 -12.06 3.15 1.59
CA PRO A 20 -12.47 2.45 2.80
C PRO A 20 -12.00 0.99 2.76
N PRO A 21 -11.25 0.51 3.76
CA PRO A 21 -10.64 -0.82 3.76
C PRO A 21 -11.68 -1.89 4.11
N THR A 22 -12.58 -2.13 3.16
CA THR A 22 -13.58 -3.20 3.16
C THR A 22 -12.95 -4.50 2.66
N VAL A 23 -13.57 -5.65 2.94
CA VAL A 23 -13.09 -6.94 2.41
C VAL A 23 -13.03 -6.90 0.88
N THR A 24 -14.06 -6.34 0.23
CA THR A 24 -14.11 -6.20 -1.23
C THR A 24 -12.97 -5.33 -1.76
N SER A 25 -12.71 -4.15 -1.18
CA SER A 25 -11.64 -3.28 -1.67
C SER A 25 -10.24 -3.85 -1.45
N GLN A 26 -10.02 -4.58 -0.34
CA GLN A 26 -8.77 -5.31 -0.12
C GLN A 26 -8.61 -6.49 -1.09
N TRP A 27 -9.71 -7.18 -1.43
CA TRP A 27 -9.70 -8.26 -2.41
C TRP A 27 -9.39 -7.76 -3.83
N GLU A 28 -9.99 -6.65 -4.23
CA GLU A 28 -9.66 -6.00 -5.51
C GLU A 28 -8.19 -5.55 -5.57
N ALA A 29 -7.67 -4.97 -4.47
CA ALA A 29 -6.27 -4.60 -4.39
C ALA A 29 -5.34 -5.82 -4.52
N PHE A 30 -5.66 -6.92 -3.83
CA PHE A 30 -4.91 -8.18 -3.96
C PHE A 30 -4.92 -8.72 -5.39
N LYS A 31 -6.08 -8.77 -6.05
CA LYS A 31 -6.17 -9.19 -7.46
C LYS A 31 -5.36 -8.29 -8.39
N SER A 32 -5.32 -6.98 -8.13
CA SER A 32 -4.50 -6.04 -8.90
C SER A 32 -3.01 -6.37 -8.79
N GLU A 33 -2.48 -6.65 -7.60
CA GLU A 33 -1.06 -7.04 -7.42
C GLU A 33 -0.77 -8.41 -8.03
N VAL A 34 -1.72 -9.35 -7.98
CA VAL A 34 -1.61 -10.64 -8.69
C VAL A 34 -1.53 -10.41 -10.20
N LEU A 35 -2.33 -9.50 -10.74
CA LEU A 35 -2.27 -9.15 -12.16
C LEU A 35 -0.93 -8.52 -12.52
N GLU A 36 -0.44 -7.54 -11.75
CA GLU A 36 0.89 -6.91 -11.94
C GLU A 36 2.01 -7.98 -11.93
N PHE A 37 1.94 -8.96 -11.03
CA PHE A 37 2.86 -10.10 -11.02
C PHE A 37 2.73 -11.00 -12.25
N THR A 38 1.51 -11.30 -12.73
CA THR A 38 1.35 -12.13 -13.93
C THR A 38 1.83 -11.44 -15.20
N GLU A 39 1.69 -10.12 -15.29
CA GLU A 39 2.17 -9.31 -16.41
C GLU A 39 3.70 -9.16 -16.38
N ASN A 40 4.29 -8.99 -15.20
CA ASN A 40 5.73 -8.83 -15.04
C ASN A 40 6.25 -9.53 -13.77
N PRO A 41 6.46 -10.87 -13.83
CA PRO A 41 6.84 -11.64 -12.65
C PRO A 41 8.17 -11.17 -12.07
N SER A 42 8.14 -10.68 -10.83
CA SER A 42 9.35 -10.25 -10.13
C SER A 42 9.22 -10.43 -8.62
N THR A 43 10.38 -10.50 -7.94
CA THR A 43 10.40 -10.57 -6.47
C THR A 43 9.72 -9.36 -5.83
N LYS A 44 9.73 -8.19 -6.48
CA LYS A 44 9.04 -6.99 -5.96
C LYS A 44 7.53 -7.21 -5.93
N GLU A 45 6.96 -7.63 -7.06
CA GLU A 45 5.53 -7.90 -7.18
C GLU A 45 5.08 -9.06 -6.27
N ALA A 46 5.95 -10.06 -6.04
CA ALA A 46 5.66 -11.12 -5.05
C ALA A 46 5.52 -10.57 -3.62
N TRP A 47 6.34 -9.59 -3.23
CA TRP A 47 6.18 -8.91 -1.94
C TRP A 47 4.89 -8.09 -1.88
N ASP A 48 4.44 -7.54 -2.99
CA ASP A 48 3.19 -6.77 -3.04
C ASP A 48 1.95 -7.65 -2.95
N ILE A 49 1.98 -8.86 -3.54
CA ILE A 49 1.00 -9.91 -3.30
C ILE A 49 0.98 -10.28 -1.81
N LEU A 50 2.14 -10.51 -1.19
CA LEU A 50 2.21 -10.87 0.23
C LEU A 50 1.69 -9.74 1.12
N HIS A 51 1.98 -8.49 0.77
CA HIS A 51 1.49 -7.31 1.48
C HIS A 51 -0.02 -7.14 1.37
N SER A 52 -0.56 -7.13 0.16
CA SER A 52 -2.00 -6.97 -0.11
C SER A 52 -2.82 -8.14 0.43
N GLY A 53 -2.31 -9.38 0.29
CA GLY A 53 -2.90 -10.57 0.89
C GLY A 53 -2.85 -10.54 2.42
N GLY A 54 -1.74 -10.05 3.00
CA GLY A 54 -1.62 -9.83 4.44
C GLY A 54 -2.63 -8.82 4.97
N ARG A 55 -2.94 -7.76 4.22
CA ARG A 55 -3.99 -6.78 4.60
C ARG A 55 -5.39 -7.38 4.55
N LEU A 56 -5.68 -8.19 3.53
CA LEU A 56 -6.94 -8.93 3.45
C LEU A 56 -7.08 -9.90 4.63
N PHE A 57 -6.03 -10.66 4.93
CA PHE A 57 -6.00 -11.56 6.08
C PHE A 57 -6.19 -10.80 7.39
N TRP A 58 -5.54 -9.65 7.56
CA TRP A 58 -5.71 -8.79 8.73
C TRP A 58 -7.18 -8.36 8.88
N LYS A 59 -7.84 -7.99 7.79
CA LYS A 59 -9.25 -7.59 7.83
C LYS A 59 -10.17 -8.72 8.30
N LEU A 60 -9.82 -9.97 8.00
CA LEU A 60 -10.60 -11.15 8.38
C LEU A 60 -10.29 -11.65 9.80
N THR A 61 -9.05 -11.50 10.27
CA THR A 61 -8.56 -12.19 11.47
C THR A 61 -8.07 -11.27 12.60
N GLY A 62 -7.82 -9.99 12.31
CA GLY A 62 -7.21 -9.06 13.26
C GLY A 62 -5.67 -9.19 13.39
N ILE A 63 -5.04 -10.13 12.68
CA ILE A 63 -3.58 -10.36 12.71
C ILE A 63 -2.87 -9.63 11.55
N PRO A 64 -1.96 -8.68 11.80
CA PRO A 64 -1.39 -7.81 10.77
C PRO A 64 -0.18 -8.42 10.03
N LEU A 65 -0.41 -9.47 9.22
CA LEU A 65 0.66 -10.17 8.49
C LEU A 65 1.31 -9.34 7.38
N GLN A 66 0.69 -8.24 6.94
CA GLN A 66 1.24 -7.38 5.88
C GLN A 66 2.61 -6.78 6.22
N LEU A 67 2.99 -6.76 7.50
CA LEU A 67 4.26 -6.20 7.97
C LEU A 67 5.46 -7.09 7.66
N ILE A 68 5.21 -8.38 7.40
CA ILE A 68 6.24 -9.34 6.97
C ILE A 68 6.75 -8.98 5.57
N ALA A 69 5.93 -8.33 4.74
CA ALA A 69 6.34 -7.75 3.45
C ALA A 69 7.11 -6.44 3.63
N TRP A 70 8.23 -6.50 4.35
CA TRP A 70 9.08 -5.34 4.62
C TRP A 70 9.55 -4.60 3.35
N PRO A 71 9.93 -5.27 2.24
CA PRO A 71 10.30 -4.59 1.01
C PRO A 71 9.17 -3.71 0.46
N THR A 72 7.93 -4.20 0.51
CA THR A 72 6.75 -3.44 0.11
C THR A 72 6.49 -2.29 1.07
N VAL A 73 6.67 -2.46 2.38
CA VAL A 73 6.59 -1.38 3.37
C VAL A 73 7.58 -0.25 3.05
N CYS A 74 8.84 -0.58 2.76
CA CYS A 74 9.86 0.39 2.34
C CYS A 74 9.47 1.10 1.04
N LYS A 75 9.06 0.35 0.01
CA LYS A 75 8.61 0.88 -1.28
C LYS A 75 7.47 1.90 -1.10
N HIS A 76 6.49 1.56 -0.28
CA HIS A 76 5.33 2.37 0.03
C HIS A 76 5.69 3.64 0.82
N SER A 77 6.60 3.51 1.80
CA SER A 77 7.16 4.66 2.53
C SER A 77 7.89 5.63 1.59
N GLU A 78 8.73 5.13 0.68
CA GLU A 78 9.48 5.94 -0.27
C GLU A 78 8.57 6.70 -1.23
N ARG A 79 7.54 6.03 -1.76
CA ARG A 79 6.49 6.67 -2.57
C ARG A 79 5.78 7.78 -1.78
N TYR A 80 5.37 7.50 -0.55
CA TYR A 80 4.72 8.50 0.28
C TYR A 80 5.62 9.71 0.54
N ALA A 81 6.91 9.48 0.83
CA ALA A 81 7.88 10.54 1.04
C ALA A 81 8.15 11.39 -0.23
N SER A 82 8.12 10.77 -1.41
CA SER A 82 8.48 11.42 -2.66
C SER A 82 7.33 12.18 -3.33
N HIS A 83 6.09 11.66 -3.27
CA HIS A 83 4.95 12.28 -3.95
C HIS A 83 3.64 12.24 -3.15
N GLY A 84 3.72 12.02 -1.84
CA GLY A 84 2.58 12.13 -0.93
C GLY A 84 1.56 11.02 -1.07
N CYS A 85 1.90 9.92 -1.75
CA CYS A 85 0.99 8.81 -2.02
C CYS A 85 1.67 7.47 -1.91
N ILE A 86 0.93 6.47 -1.42
CA ILE A 86 1.50 5.16 -1.17
C ILE A 86 1.48 4.25 -2.41
N ARG A 87 0.53 4.50 -3.33
CA ARG A 87 0.45 3.87 -4.66
C ARG A 87 1.44 4.50 -5.63
N SER A 88 1.66 3.87 -6.78
CA SER A 88 2.44 4.47 -7.87
C SER A 88 1.84 5.82 -8.31
N SER A 89 2.64 6.68 -8.93
CA SER A 89 2.16 7.98 -9.42
C SER A 89 0.99 7.86 -10.40
N ARG A 90 0.97 6.78 -11.19
CA ARG A 90 -0.09 6.43 -12.15
C ARG A 90 -1.39 5.97 -11.47
N ASN A 91 -1.26 5.22 -10.38
CA ASN A 91 -2.40 4.64 -9.65
C ASN A 91 -2.80 5.48 -8.43
N CYS A 92 -2.20 6.67 -8.28
CA CYS A 92 -2.55 7.57 -7.19
C CYS A 92 -3.65 8.52 -7.64
N GLU A 93 -4.86 8.27 -7.17
CA GLU A 93 -6.00 9.17 -7.33
C GLU A 93 -5.66 10.54 -6.72
N GLY A 94 -5.84 11.61 -7.49
CA GLY A 94 -5.35 12.95 -7.12
C GLY A 94 -5.86 13.47 -5.77
N ARG A 95 -7.04 13.02 -5.34
CA ARG A 95 -7.64 13.36 -4.02
C ARG A 95 -7.00 12.61 -2.84
N CYS A 96 -6.18 11.60 -3.13
CA CYS A 96 -5.54 10.72 -2.16
C CYS A 96 -4.05 10.97 -2.02
N ARG A 97 -3.54 11.99 -2.71
CA ARG A 97 -2.23 12.57 -2.44
C ARG A 97 -2.36 13.47 -1.22
N TYR A 98 -1.41 13.35 -0.32
CA TYR A 98 -1.14 14.41 0.63
C TYR A 98 -0.73 15.66 -0.15
N GLN A 99 -1.62 16.65 -0.24
CA GLN A 99 -1.19 18.02 -0.51
C GLN A 99 -0.46 18.47 0.75
N ALA A 100 0.87 18.45 0.73
CA ALA A 100 1.59 19.36 1.61
C ALA A 100 1.05 20.75 1.25
N ASN A 101 0.31 21.37 2.15
CA ASN A 101 -0.10 22.76 1.99
C ASN A 101 1.12 23.55 1.53
N SER A 102 1.02 24.13 0.35
CA SER A 102 1.94 25.15 -0.12
C SER A 102 1.90 26.29 0.90
N HIS A 103 2.89 26.34 1.77
CA HIS A 103 3.20 27.49 2.60
C HIS A 103 4.57 28.00 2.18
#